data_AF-A0A367KYC5-F1
#
_entry.id   AF-A0A367KYC5-F1
#
_cell.length_a   1.000
_cell.length_b   1.000
_cell.length_c   1.000
_cell.angle_alpha   90.00
_cell.angle_beta   90.00
_cell.angle_gamma   90.00
#
_symmetry.space_group_name_H-M   'P 1'
#
loop_
_entity.id
_entity.type
_entity.pdbx_description
1 polymer ?
#
loop_
_entity_poly.entity_id
_entity_poly.type
_entity_poly.pdbx_seq_one_letter_code
_entity_poly.pdbx_strand_id
1 'polypeptide(L)'
;MMMSMIPLSPPITPKTYHEKYDDEIDPILLSRRLSKTYPRTKSIPRQSLPSHTRGCFQMNTFSILIKKEKPRRSSIPSKKAKADKSKTESAIFYDTMDLAQPDNQFILPQWMPNMNAFEQRSHVRAIWKGTPLDISSLPYYEWLHPGEVDIASILRLSPEQYLKCRRSLILAAQQFDKSQMKFRKSDAQKCVRIDVNKTSSLWCVFNALGWFKPQKI
;
A
#
# COMPACT_ATOMS: atom_id res chain seq x y z
N MET A 1 -25.45 -63.71 -20.53
CA MET A 1 -25.52 -62.25 -20.33
C MET A 1 -24.69 -61.90 -19.11
N MET A 2 -23.53 -61.27 -19.29
CA MET A 2 -22.75 -60.67 -18.21
C MET A 2 -22.55 -59.20 -18.57
N MET A 3 -23.20 -58.31 -17.83
CA MET A 3 -23.00 -56.85 -17.93
C MET A 3 -21.82 -56.46 -17.03
N SER A 4 -20.71 -56.06 -17.63
CA SER A 4 -19.59 -55.45 -16.92
C SER A 4 -19.96 -54.01 -16.52
N MET A 5 -19.97 -53.75 -15.21
CA MET A 5 -20.22 -52.43 -14.64
C MET A 5 -18.93 -51.61 -14.63
N ILE A 6 -18.99 -50.41 -15.17
CA ILE A 6 -17.91 -49.40 -15.18
C ILE A 6 -17.87 -48.75 -13.78
N PRO A 7 -16.71 -48.61 -13.12
CA PRO A 7 -16.64 -47.91 -11.84
C PRO A 7 -16.75 -46.39 -12.04
N LEU A 8 -17.83 -45.81 -11.49
CA LEU A 8 -18.04 -44.36 -11.38
C LEU A 8 -17.02 -43.75 -10.40
N SER A 9 -16.31 -42.71 -10.86
CA SER A 9 -15.45 -41.90 -9.98
C SER A 9 -16.28 -41.10 -8.98
N PRO A 10 -15.81 -40.89 -7.74
CA PRO A 10 -16.55 -40.11 -6.76
C PRO A 10 -16.60 -38.61 -7.11
N PRO A 11 -17.66 -37.89 -6.71
CA PRO A 11 -17.83 -36.48 -7.00
C PRO A 11 -16.80 -35.62 -6.24
N ILE A 12 -16.19 -34.67 -6.95
CA ILE A 12 -15.31 -33.64 -6.37
C ILE A 12 -16.19 -32.65 -5.62
N THR A 13 -16.12 -32.65 -4.29
CA THR A 13 -16.68 -31.56 -3.49
C THR A 13 -15.75 -30.34 -3.56
N PRO A 14 -16.27 -29.13 -3.82
CA PRO A 14 -15.45 -27.93 -3.73
C PRO A 14 -15.09 -27.68 -2.26
N LYS A 15 -13.78 -27.59 -1.98
CA LYS A 15 -13.26 -27.19 -0.66
C LYS A 15 -13.74 -25.77 -0.37
N THR A 16 -14.58 -25.61 0.64
CA THR A 16 -14.90 -24.32 1.25
C THR A 16 -13.61 -23.77 1.86
N TYR A 17 -12.96 -22.85 1.17
CA TYR A 17 -11.86 -22.08 1.74
C TYR A 17 -12.47 -21.10 2.75
N HIS A 18 -12.55 -21.55 4.00
CA HIS A 18 -12.71 -20.64 5.12
C HIS A 18 -11.34 -20.01 5.37
N GLU A 19 -11.09 -18.87 4.74
CA GLU A 19 -9.88 -18.08 4.95
C GLU A 19 -9.94 -17.49 6.36
N LYS A 20 -9.39 -18.23 7.32
CA LYS A 20 -9.36 -17.89 8.75
C LYS A 20 -7.95 -17.45 9.14
N TYR A 21 -7.51 -16.29 8.65
CA TYR A 21 -6.32 -15.51 9.04
C TYR A 21 -6.59 -14.10 8.46
N ASP A 22 -6.60 -12.95 9.14
CA ASP A 22 -5.80 -12.45 10.25
C ASP A 22 -6.66 -11.46 11.07
N ASP A 23 -7.30 -11.92 12.15
CA ASP A 23 -7.73 -11.04 13.23
C ASP A 23 -6.62 -11.11 14.30
N GLU A 24 -6.12 -9.94 14.71
CA GLU A 24 -5.04 -9.74 15.69
C GLU A 24 -3.61 -10.03 15.20
N ILE A 25 -3.01 -9.03 14.54
CA ILE A 25 -1.55 -8.97 14.41
C ILE A 25 -0.99 -8.57 15.78
N ASP A 26 -0.54 -9.57 16.55
CA ASP A 26 0.27 -9.36 17.73
C ASP A 26 1.57 -8.63 17.35
N PRO A 27 1.90 -7.49 17.98
CA PRO A 27 3.12 -6.73 17.68
C PRO A 27 4.41 -7.52 17.94
N ILE A 28 4.33 -8.62 18.70
CA ILE A 28 5.45 -9.50 19.02
C ILE A 28 5.88 -10.36 17.81
N LEU A 29 4.98 -10.74 16.89
CA LEU A 29 5.33 -11.59 15.74
C LEU A 29 6.11 -10.84 14.64
N LEU A 30 6.07 -9.50 14.65
CA LEU A 30 6.86 -8.68 13.72
C LEU A 30 8.37 -8.77 14.00
N SER A 31 8.76 -9.01 15.26
CA SER A 31 10.15 -9.17 15.68
C SER A 31 10.82 -10.42 15.07
N ARG A 32 10.05 -11.52 14.93
CA ARG A 32 10.57 -12.84 14.51
C ARG A 32 10.73 -12.98 12.99
N ARG A 33 10.02 -12.16 12.21
CA ARG A 33 10.06 -12.23 10.73
C ARG A 33 11.28 -11.51 10.13
N LEU A 34 11.92 -10.62 10.89
CA LEU A 34 13.09 -9.85 10.43
C LEU A 34 14.45 -10.49 10.76
N SER A 35 14.49 -11.54 11.60
CA SER A 35 15.74 -12.17 12.07
C SER A 35 16.06 -13.53 11.44
N LYS A 36 15.28 -14.01 10.46
CA LYS A 36 15.51 -15.32 9.84
C LYS A 36 16.37 -15.19 8.57
N THR A 37 17.69 -15.27 8.74
CA THR A 37 18.63 -15.52 7.64
C THR A 37 18.51 -16.97 7.21
N TYR A 38 17.84 -17.22 6.09
CA TYR A 38 17.88 -18.51 5.41
C TYR A 38 19.10 -18.56 4.48
N PRO A 39 19.87 -19.66 4.43
CA PRO A 39 20.96 -19.79 3.47
C PRO A 39 20.40 -19.79 2.04
N ARG A 40 20.98 -18.92 1.20
CA ARG A 40 20.63 -18.75 -0.22
C ARG A 40 21.10 -19.98 -1.00
N THR A 41 20.19 -20.90 -1.32
CA THR A 41 20.44 -21.96 -2.31
C THR A 41 20.57 -21.32 -3.70
N LYS A 42 21.72 -21.54 -4.35
CA LYS A 42 22.00 -21.06 -5.71
C LYS A 42 21.08 -21.79 -6.69
N SER A 43 20.25 -21.05 -7.43
CA SER A 43 19.41 -21.57 -8.50
C SER A 43 20.21 -21.81 -9.77
N ILE A 44 20.12 -23.02 -10.32
CA ILE A 44 20.66 -23.43 -11.63
C ILE A 44 19.90 -22.68 -12.75
N PRO A 45 20.55 -22.23 -13.85
CA PRO A 45 19.84 -21.59 -14.95
C PRO A 45 19.04 -22.64 -15.73
N ARG A 46 17.71 -22.50 -15.79
CA ARG A 46 16.89 -23.24 -16.77
C ARG A 46 16.78 -22.41 -18.05
N GLN A 47 17.13 -23.07 -19.16
CA GLN A 47 16.94 -22.61 -20.53
C GLN A 47 15.49 -22.18 -20.78
N SER A 48 15.30 -21.06 -21.47
CA SER A 48 14.00 -20.54 -21.88
C SER A 48 13.41 -21.34 -23.05
N LEU A 49 12.13 -21.72 -22.96
CA LEU A 49 11.33 -22.25 -24.07
C LEU A 49 10.61 -21.11 -24.84
N PRO A 50 10.28 -21.30 -26.13
CA PRO A 50 9.99 -20.21 -27.07
C PRO A 50 8.56 -19.65 -26.99
N SER A 51 8.45 -18.44 -27.54
CA SER A 51 7.29 -17.58 -27.61
C SER A 51 6.20 -18.09 -28.55
N HIS A 52 5.20 -18.80 -28.02
CA HIS A 52 3.83 -18.77 -28.55
C HIS A 52 2.85 -19.44 -27.57
N THR A 53 2.26 -18.67 -26.64
CA THR A 53 0.93 -18.99 -26.10
C THR A 53 0.22 -17.70 -25.74
N ARG A 54 -0.90 -17.48 -26.41
CA ARG A 54 -1.85 -16.39 -26.21
C ARG A 54 -2.64 -16.62 -24.92
N GLY A 55 -2.91 -15.54 -24.21
CA GLY A 55 -4.02 -15.38 -23.27
C GLY A 55 -3.78 -15.94 -21.88
N CYS A 56 -3.79 -15.08 -20.86
CA CYS A 56 -4.78 -15.11 -19.78
C CYS A 56 -4.43 -14.11 -18.63
N PHE A 57 -5.48 -13.54 -18.04
CA PHE A 57 -5.55 -12.76 -16.80
C PHE A 57 -4.97 -11.32 -16.77
N GLN A 58 -5.75 -10.36 -17.28
CA GLN A 58 -5.87 -9.04 -16.64
C GLN A 58 -7.22 -8.95 -15.95
N MET A 59 -7.24 -8.94 -14.62
CA MET A 59 -8.39 -8.53 -13.82
C MET A 59 -8.27 -7.01 -13.62
N ASN A 60 -8.91 -6.25 -14.51
CA ASN A 60 -9.06 -4.81 -14.38
C ASN A 60 -10.37 -4.52 -13.65
N THR A 61 -10.32 -4.34 -12.34
CA THR A 61 -11.49 -3.98 -11.51
C THR A 61 -11.37 -2.53 -11.09
N PHE A 62 -11.50 -1.60 -12.04
CA PHE A 62 -11.94 -0.21 -11.79
C PHE A 62 -12.23 0.47 -13.14
N SER A 63 -13.41 0.17 -13.70
CA SER A 63 -14.02 0.96 -14.78
C SER A 63 -15.45 0.48 -15.05
N ILE A 64 -16.41 0.83 -14.17
CA ILE A 64 -17.82 0.84 -14.53
C ILE A 64 -18.35 2.25 -14.28
N LEU A 65 -18.56 2.96 -15.39
CA LEU A 65 -19.57 3.99 -15.67
C LEU A 65 -19.00 4.88 -16.78
N ILE A 66 -19.28 4.55 -18.04
CA ILE A 66 -19.81 5.44 -19.10
C ILE A 66 -20.26 4.52 -20.25
N LYS A 67 -21.57 4.51 -20.51
CA LYS A 67 -22.20 3.91 -21.70
C LYS A 67 -22.06 4.92 -22.85
N LYS A 68 -21.49 4.55 -24.00
CA LYS A 68 -21.79 5.14 -25.33
C LYS A 68 -21.12 4.36 -26.47
N GLU A 69 -21.82 4.36 -27.61
CA GLU A 69 -21.69 3.48 -28.78
C GLU A 69 -20.39 3.63 -29.60
N LYS A 70 -20.12 2.61 -30.44
CA LYS A 70 -19.03 2.59 -31.44
C LYS A 70 -19.37 3.42 -32.68
N PRO A 71 -18.35 4.06 -33.29
CA PRO A 71 -18.26 4.03 -34.76
C PRO A 71 -16.88 3.62 -35.29
N ARG A 72 -16.89 3.39 -36.61
CA ARG A 72 -15.89 2.72 -37.46
C ARG A 72 -14.55 3.46 -37.61
N ARG A 73 -13.54 2.68 -37.99
CA ARG A 73 -12.16 3.07 -38.34
C ARG A 73 -12.09 4.06 -39.51
N SER A 74 -11.24 5.07 -39.37
CA SER A 74 -10.45 5.65 -40.47
C SER A 74 -9.07 6.05 -39.93
N SER A 75 -8.06 5.91 -40.79
CA SER A 75 -6.61 5.98 -40.52
C SER A 75 -6.01 7.38 -40.79
N ILE A 76 -4.72 7.54 -40.43
CA ILE A 76 -3.71 8.59 -40.79
C ILE A 76 -3.42 9.61 -39.61
N PRO A 77 -2.21 10.20 -39.41
CA PRO A 77 -1.04 9.62 -38.74
C PRO A 77 -0.40 10.49 -37.59
N SER A 78 0.42 9.83 -36.77
CA SER A 78 1.60 10.34 -36.01
C SER A 78 1.54 11.67 -35.23
N LYS A 79 1.45 11.57 -33.89
CA LYS A 79 2.52 12.03 -32.96
C LYS A 79 2.58 11.03 -31.80
N LYS A 80 3.75 10.44 -31.54
CA LYS A 80 3.96 9.56 -30.38
C LYS A 80 3.97 10.40 -29.10
N ALA A 81 2.80 10.78 -28.61
CA ALA A 81 2.64 11.08 -27.20
C ALA A 81 2.95 9.79 -26.45
N LYS A 82 4.00 9.80 -25.61
CA LYS A 82 4.22 8.72 -24.65
C LYS A 82 2.91 8.64 -23.86
N ALA A 83 2.19 7.53 -23.99
CA ALA A 83 1.02 7.27 -23.18
C ALA A 83 1.48 7.33 -21.72
N ASP A 84 1.20 8.46 -21.07
CA ASP A 84 1.39 8.60 -19.64
C ASP A 84 0.51 7.50 -19.05
N LYS A 85 1.15 6.48 -18.47
CA LYS A 85 0.47 5.47 -17.65
C LYS A 85 -0.40 6.27 -16.70
N SER A 86 -1.72 6.05 -16.74
CA SER A 86 -2.70 6.77 -15.93
C SER A 86 -2.19 6.88 -14.49
N LYS A 87 -1.64 8.04 -14.14
CA LYS A 87 -1.08 8.29 -12.81
C LYS A 87 -2.27 8.17 -11.86
N THR A 88 -2.19 7.25 -10.90
CA THR A 88 -3.20 7.13 -9.85
C THR A 88 -3.38 8.49 -9.21
N GLU A 89 -4.61 8.98 -9.07
CA GLU A 89 -4.92 10.33 -8.55
C GLU A 89 -4.20 10.59 -7.21
N SER A 90 -4.09 9.56 -6.36
CA SER A 90 -3.35 9.62 -5.10
C SER A 90 -1.85 9.92 -5.26
N ALA A 91 -1.21 9.39 -6.30
CA ALA A 91 0.21 9.63 -6.57
C ALA A 91 0.47 11.02 -7.16
N ILE A 92 -0.54 11.61 -7.83
CA ILE A 92 -0.48 13.01 -8.28
C ILE A 92 -0.51 13.93 -7.07
N PHE A 93 -1.42 13.64 -6.13
CA PHE A 93 -1.56 14.42 -4.91
C PHE A 93 -0.27 14.48 -4.07
N TYR A 94 0.49 13.38 -3.98
CA TYR A 94 1.79 13.37 -3.29
C TYR A 94 2.81 14.33 -3.92
N ASP A 95 2.86 14.42 -5.26
CA ASP A 95 3.80 15.31 -5.96
C ASP A 95 3.44 16.78 -5.80
N THR A 96 2.14 17.10 -5.87
CA THR A 96 1.66 18.49 -5.88
C THR A 96 1.40 19.02 -4.47
N MET A 97 1.73 18.26 -3.44
CA MET A 97 1.49 18.65 -2.06
C MET A 97 2.42 19.80 -1.66
N ASP A 98 1.79 20.92 -1.30
CA ASP A 98 2.44 22.05 -0.64
C ASP A 98 2.38 21.88 0.88
N LEU A 99 3.56 21.91 1.52
CA LEU A 99 3.65 21.81 2.97
C LEU A 99 3.19 23.09 3.68
N ALA A 100 3.29 24.26 3.02
CA ALA A 100 2.90 25.53 3.59
C ALA A 100 1.38 25.66 3.83
N GLN A 101 0.57 24.88 3.11
CA GLN A 101 -0.86 24.83 3.35
C GLN A 101 -1.17 24.03 4.63
N PRO A 102 -2.11 24.50 5.47
CA PRO A 102 -2.45 23.84 6.72
C PRO A 102 -3.22 22.53 6.47
N ASP A 103 -2.98 21.53 7.34
CA ASP A 103 -3.55 20.17 7.21
C ASP A 103 -5.09 20.19 7.19
N ASN A 104 -5.72 21.14 7.88
CA ASN A 104 -7.17 21.28 8.03
C ASN A 104 -7.93 21.65 6.73
N GLN A 105 -7.23 22.13 5.70
CA GLN A 105 -7.84 22.44 4.42
C GLN A 105 -8.22 21.18 3.64
N PHE A 106 -7.47 20.09 3.83
CA PHE A 106 -7.63 18.85 3.08
C PHE A 106 -8.15 17.72 3.96
N ILE A 107 -7.64 17.61 5.18
CA ILE A 107 -7.95 16.53 6.13
C ILE A 107 -9.13 16.98 6.99
N LEU A 108 -10.16 16.15 7.06
CA LEU A 108 -11.29 16.43 7.94
C LEU A 108 -10.86 16.36 9.41
N PRO A 109 -11.45 17.15 10.33
CA PRO A 109 -11.04 17.18 11.73
C PRO A 109 -10.98 15.80 12.41
N GLN A 110 -11.95 14.93 12.13
CA GLN A 110 -11.99 13.56 12.67
C GLN A 110 -10.92 12.63 12.09
N TRP A 111 -10.28 13.02 11.00
CA TRP A 111 -9.18 12.30 10.36
C TRP A 111 -7.81 12.88 10.70
N MET A 112 -7.75 13.96 11.48
CA MET A 112 -6.47 14.52 11.91
C MET A 112 -5.74 13.55 12.84
N PRO A 113 -4.43 13.37 12.69
CA PRO A 113 -3.67 12.50 13.59
C PRO A 113 -3.74 12.98 15.03
N ASN A 114 -4.14 12.09 15.95
CA ASN A 114 -4.05 12.38 17.38
C ASN A 114 -2.60 12.14 17.83
N MET A 115 -1.92 13.21 18.26
CA MET A 115 -0.53 13.14 18.74
C MET A 115 -0.42 12.41 20.08
N ASN A 116 -1.47 12.44 20.92
CA ASN A 116 -1.50 11.68 22.17
C ASN A 116 -1.50 10.16 21.92
N ALA A 117 -1.72 9.70 20.69
CA ALA A 117 -1.58 8.30 20.32
C ALA A 117 -0.16 7.76 20.58
N PHE A 118 0.87 8.62 20.53
CA PHE A 118 2.24 8.22 20.85
C PHE A 118 2.41 7.89 22.34
N GLU A 119 1.73 8.60 23.23
CA GLU A 119 1.75 8.34 24.67
C GLU A 119 0.95 7.07 25.01
N GLN A 120 -0.24 6.94 24.41
CA GLN A 120 -1.11 5.78 24.61
C GLN A 120 -0.51 4.48 24.07
N ARG A 121 0.27 4.57 22.99
CA ARG A 121 0.83 3.42 22.26
C ARG A 121 2.35 3.53 22.14
N SER A 122 3.02 3.77 23.26
CA SER A 122 4.48 3.91 23.37
C SER A 122 5.30 2.72 22.83
N HIS A 123 4.68 1.54 22.70
CA HIS A 123 5.30 0.35 22.12
C HIS A 123 5.38 0.37 20.58
N VAL A 124 4.62 1.25 19.91
CA VAL A 124 4.59 1.34 18.46
C VAL A 124 5.83 2.08 17.96
N ARG A 125 6.69 1.36 17.22
CA ARG A 125 7.94 1.91 16.68
C ARG A 125 8.17 1.44 15.26
N ALA A 126 8.81 2.29 14.46
CA ALA A 126 9.35 1.87 13.17
C ALA A 126 10.59 0.99 13.37
N ILE A 127 10.80 0.04 12.47
CA ILE A 127 11.99 -0.83 12.49
C ILE A 127 12.63 -0.76 11.12
N TRP A 128 13.90 -0.38 11.09
CA TRP A 128 14.71 -0.34 9.87
C TRP A 128 16.14 -0.79 10.14
N LYS A 129 16.84 -1.22 9.09
CA LYS A 129 18.23 -1.67 9.19
C LYS A 129 19.19 -0.49 9.05
N GLY A 130 20.17 -0.44 9.95
CA GLY A 130 21.24 0.55 9.95
C GLY A 130 21.01 1.67 10.96
N THR A 131 21.99 2.56 11.05
CA THR A 131 21.95 3.68 11.99
C THR A 131 20.88 4.70 11.57
N PRO A 132 20.05 5.17 12.52
CA PRO A 132 19.11 6.26 12.28
C PRO A 132 19.80 7.48 11.66
N LEU A 133 19.08 8.19 10.78
CA LEU A 133 19.57 9.41 10.16
C LEU A 133 19.37 10.59 11.12
N ASP A 134 20.41 11.39 11.38
CA ASP A 134 20.21 12.67 12.06
C ASP A 134 19.49 13.64 11.12
N ILE A 135 18.33 14.13 11.57
CA ILE A 135 17.45 15.02 10.81
C ILE A 135 17.25 16.38 11.50
N SER A 136 17.95 16.63 12.62
CA SER A 136 17.80 17.84 13.44
C SER A 136 18.09 19.15 12.69
N SER A 137 19.00 19.10 11.71
CA SER A 137 19.39 20.27 10.90
C SER A 137 18.56 20.45 9.63
N LEU A 138 17.59 19.57 9.37
CA LEU A 138 16.83 19.58 8.12
C LEU A 138 15.61 20.51 8.19
N PRO A 139 15.17 21.08 7.05
CA PRO A 139 13.97 21.92 7.02
C PRO A 139 12.74 21.12 7.45
N TYR A 140 11.78 21.80 8.08
CA TYR A 140 10.54 21.25 8.62
C TYR A 140 10.72 20.29 9.81
N TYR A 141 11.91 20.21 10.42
CA TYR A 141 12.12 19.41 11.64
C TYR A 141 11.17 19.83 12.77
N GLU A 142 11.03 21.13 13.01
CA GLU A 142 10.16 21.71 14.04
C GLU A 142 8.67 21.40 13.87
N TRP A 143 8.26 20.91 12.70
CA TRP A 143 6.85 20.56 12.43
C TRP A 143 6.54 19.10 12.76
N LEU A 144 7.57 18.32 13.10
CA LEU A 144 7.42 16.94 13.53
C LEU A 144 7.19 16.87 15.03
N HIS A 145 6.24 16.04 15.43
CA HIS A 145 6.13 15.64 16.83
C HIS A 145 7.34 14.77 17.23
N PRO A 146 7.81 14.77 18.51
CA PRO A 146 8.97 13.96 18.92
C PRO A 146 8.87 12.47 18.55
N GLY A 147 7.67 11.87 18.68
CA GLY A 147 7.44 10.48 18.24
C GLY A 147 7.56 10.29 16.71
N GLU A 148 7.29 11.32 15.93
CA GLU A 148 7.44 11.32 14.47
C GLU A 148 8.91 11.48 14.06
N VAL A 149 9.68 12.28 14.80
CA VAL A 149 11.13 12.46 14.61
C VAL A 149 11.84 11.11 14.65
N ASP A 150 11.54 10.27 15.64
CA ASP A 150 12.12 8.94 15.78
C ASP A 150 11.80 8.06 14.57
N ILE A 151 10.53 8.05 14.12
CA ILE A 151 10.10 7.27 12.96
C ILE A 151 10.81 7.74 11.69
N ALA A 152 10.86 9.06 11.45
CA ALA A 152 11.50 9.65 10.29
C ALA A 152 13.01 9.35 10.27
N SER A 153 13.67 9.49 11.42
CA SER A 153 15.09 9.19 11.60
C SER A 153 15.40 7.71 11.33
N ILE A 154 14.65 6.78 11.93
CA ILE A 154 14.82 5.33 11.73
C ILE A 154 14.61 4.95 10.27
N LEU A 155 13.56 5.48 9.63
CA LEU A 155 13.28 5.21 8.21
C LEU A 155 14.18 5.99 7.25
N ARG A 156 15.06 6.86 7.77
CA ARG A 156 15.97 7.70 6.99
C ARG A 156 15.20 8.51 5.95
N LEU A 157 14.17 9.21 6.40
CA LEU A 157 13.34 10.13 5.61
C LEU A 157 13.65 11.55 6.08
N SER A 158 13.70 12.51 5.14
CA SER A 158 13.72 13.92 5.54
C SER A 158 12.38 14.31 6.19
N PRO A 159 12.35 15.33 7.06
CA PRO A 159 11.10 15.81 7.65
C PRO A 159 10.05 16.16 6.58
N GLU A 160 10.46 16.82 5.50
CA GLU A 160 9.60 17.10 4.35
C GLU A 160 8.98 15.83 3.76
N GLN A 161 9.78 14.80 3.50
CA GLN A 161 9.29 13.54 2.93
C GLN A 161 8.31 12.84 3.88
N TYR A 162 8.61 12.85 5.17
CA TYR A 162 7.75 12.26 6.18
C TYR A 162 6.39 12.96 6.23
N LEU A 163 6.37 14.30 6.30
CA LEU A 163 5.14 15.09 6.34
C LEU A 163 4.29 14.86 5.09
N LYS A 164 4.91 14.82 3.91
CA LYS A 164 4.21 14.50 2.65
C LYS A 164 3.59 13.12 2.70
N CYS A 165 4.34 12.11 3.15
CA CYS A 165 3.82 10.75 3.30
C CYS A 165 2.66 10.68 4.29
N ARG A 166 2.79 11.33 5.46
CA ARG A 166 1.75 11.38 6.50
C ARG A 166 0.44 11.91 5.92
N ARG A 167 0.47 13.12 5.35
CA ARG A 167 -0.71 13.77 4.77
C ARG A 167 -1.32 12.94 3.65
N SER A 168 -0.52 12.43 2.70
CA SER A 168 -1.03 11.64 1.57
C SER A 168 -1.68 10.34 2.03
N LEU A 169 -1.11 9.65 3.02
CA LEU A 169 -1.65 8.37 3.50
C LEU A 169 -2.96 8.56 4.26
N ILE A 170 -3.08 9.60 5.09
CA ILE A 170 -4.31 9.91 5.83
C ILE A 170 -5.42 10.30 4.85
N LEU A 171 -5.12 11.16 3.88
CA LEU A 171 -6.10 11.58 2.88
C LEU A 171 -6.57 10.43 2.01
N ALA A 172 -5.66 9.54 1.61
CA ALA A 172 -6.03 8.32 0.93
C ALA A 172 -6.95 7.46 1.82
N ALA A 173 -6.59 7.22 3.08
CA ALA A 173 -7.44 6.46 4.00
C ALA A 173 -8.85 7.06 4.14
N GLN A 174 -8.95 8.39 4.22
CA GLN A 174 -10.22 9.11 4.24
C GLN A 174 -11.04 8.89 2.95
N GLN A 175 -10.40 8.89 1.77
CA GLN A 175 -11.08 8.60 0.50
C GLN A 175 -11.58 7.16 0.40
N PHE A 176 -10.79 6.21 0.91
CA PHE A 176 -11.17 4.80 0.96
C PHE A 176 -12.38 4.58 1.88
N ASP A 177 -12.41 5.23 3.04
CA ASP A 177 -13.55 5.18 3.97
C ASP A 177 -14.83 5.79 3.36
N LYS A 178 -14.71 6.93 2.68
CA LYS A 178 -15.81 7.52 1.89
C LYS A 178 -16.37 6.56 0.84
N SER A 179 -15.50 5.72 0.28
CA SER A 179 -15.84 4.72 -0.74
C SER A 179 -16.25 3.37 -0.13
N GLN A 180 -16.33 3.27 1.20
CA GLN A 180 -16.63 2.03 1.95
C GLN A 180 -15.64 0.89 1.65
N MET A 181 -14.39 1.24 1.37
CA MET A 181 -13.31 0.30 1.10
C MET A 181 -12.27 0.32 2.22
N LYS A 182 -11.66 -0.84 2.52
CA LYS A 182 -10.56 -0.93 3.49
C LYS A 182 -9.27 -0.39 2.89
N PHE A 183 -8.58 0.50 3.61
CA PHE A 183 -7.28 1.01 3.20
C PHE A 183 -6.17 -0.01 3.46
N ARG A 184 -5.70 -0.70 2.42
CA ARG A 184 -4.68 -1.75 2.54
C ARG A 184 -3.27 -1.19 2.33
N LYS A 185 -2.30 -1.95 2.82
CA LYS A 185 -0.87 -1.69 2.62
C LYS A 185 -0.47 -1.52 1.15
N SER A 186 -1.03 -2.33 0.24
CA SER A 186 -0.77 -2.21 -1.21
C SER A 186 -1.28 -0.91 -1.82
N ASP A 187 -2.32 -0.34 -1.21
CA ASP A 187 -2.92 0.92 -1.68
C ASP A 187 -2.06 2.09 -1.19
N ALA A 188 -1.62 2.06 0.07
CA ALA A 188 -0.63 3.00 0.61
C ALA A 188 0.65 3.09 -0.23
N GLN A 189 1.18 1.95 -0.69
CA GLN A 189 2.35 1.88 -1.57
C GLN A 189 2.17 2.61 -2.91
N LYS A 190 0.93 2.71 -3.41
CA LYS A 190 0.62 3.45 -4.65
C LYS A 190 0.41 4.94 -4.41
N CYS A 191 0.13 5.35 -3.18
CA CYS A 191 -0.16 6.74 -2.83
C CYS A 191 1.09 7.62 -2.73
N VAL A 192 2.24 7.05 -2.33
CA VAL A 192 3.47 7.82 -2.05
C VAL A 192 4.62 7.41 -2.96
N ARG A 193 5.54 8.33 -3.23
CA ARG A 193 6.73 8.07 -4.07
C ARG A 193 8.01 7.90 -3.26
N ILE A 194 7.95 7.01 -2.28
CA ILE A 194 9.13 6.57 -1.53
C ILE A 194 9.33 5.06 -1.69
N ASP A 195 10.42 4.55 -1.13
CA ASP A 195 10.71 3.11 -1.12
C ASP A 195 9.53 2.30 -0.54
N VAL A 196 9.18 1.22 -1.24
CA VAL A 196 8.01 0.38 -0.93
C VAL A 196 8.06 -0.23 0.47
N ASN A 197 9.26 -0.53 0.98
CA ASN A 197 9.44 -1.09 2.33
C ASN A 197 9.31 -0.01 3.40
N LYS A 198 9.74 1.22 3.12
CA LYS A 198 9.53 2.36 4.02
C LYS A 198 8.03 2.69 4.13
N THR A 199 7.32 2.75 3.01
CA THR A 199 5.86 2.94 3.01
C THR A 199 5.15 1.83 3.78
N SER A 200 5.62 0.59 3.60
CA SER A 200 5.11 -0.57 4.32
C SER A 200 5.24 -0.42 5.84
N SER A 201 6.36 0.12 6.31
CA SER A 201 6.61 0.36 7.73
C SER A 201 5.73 1.51 8.25
N LEU A 202 5.65 2.63 7.53
CA LEU A 202 4.77 3.76 7.86
C LEU A 202 3.31 3.33 7.98
N TRP A 203 2.81 2.54 7.03
CA TRP A 203 1.45 2.04 7.06
C TRP A 203 1.19 1.21 8.33
N CYS A 204 2.11 0.30 8.69
CA CYS A 204 1.97 -0.49 9.91
C CYS A 204 1.94 0.40 11.16
N VAL A 205 2.86 1.38 11.25
CA VAL A 205 2.95 2.30 12.38
C VAL A 205 1.68 3.15 12.50
N PHE A 206 1.22 3.78 11.42
CA PHE A 206 0.02 4.63 11.43
C PHE A 206 -1.26 3.83 11.69
N ASN A 207 -1.35 2.61 11.16
CA ASN A 207 -2.44 1.70 11.48
C ASN A 207 -2.43 1.32 12.97
N ALA A 208 -1.24 1.04 13.52
CA ALA A 208 -1.04 0.75 14.93
C ALA A 208 -1.20 1.98 15.83
N LEU A 209 -1.14 3.21 15.33
CA LEU A 209 -1.53 4.44 16.03
C LEU A 209 -3.03 4.75 15.90
N GLY A 210 -3.72 4.09 14.95
CA GLY A 210 -5.14 4.30 14.70
C GLY A 210 -5.45 5.48 13.76
N TRP A 211 -4.47 5.98 13.01
CA TRP A 211 -4.62 7.18 12.17
C TRP A 211 -5.37 6.95 10.85
N PHE A 212 -5.70 5.70 10.50
CA PHE A 212 -6.47 5.35 9.30
C PHE A 212 -7.96 5.12 9.57
N LYS A 213 -8.47 5.64 10.67
CA LYS A 213 -9.88 5.55 11.04
C LYS A 213 -10.35 6.92 11.54
N PRO A 214 -11.60 7.31 11.28
CA PRO A 214 -12.15 8.51 11.87
C PRO A 214 -12.21 8.37 13.38
N GLN A 215 -11.78 9.40 14.09
CA GLN A 215 -11.89 9.48 15.54
C GLN A 215 -13.36 9.72 15.91
N LYS A 216 -13.81 9.03 16.97
CA LYS A 216 -15.09 9.31 17.59
C LYS A 216 -14.88 10.57 18.44
N ILE A 217 -15.45 11.68 17.99
CA ILE A 217 -15.53 12.94 18.74
C ILE A 217 -16.60 12.79 19.81
#